data_AF-A0A531ML11-F1
#
_entry.id   AF-A0A531ML11-F1
#
_cell.length_a   1.000
_cell.length_b   1.000
_cell.length_c   1.000
_cell.angle_alpha   90.00
_cell.angle_beta   90.00
_cell.angle_gamma   90.00
#
_symmetry.space_group_name_H-M   'P 1'
#
loop_
_entity.id
_entity.type
_entity.pdbx_description
1 polymer ?
#
loop_
_entity_poly.entity_id
_entity_poly.type
_entity_poly.pdbx_seq_one_letter_code
_entity_poly.pdbx_strand_id
1 'polypeptide(L)'
;YGFVLETPPRRHLRADYLASLGVPNGPIRKELVEGRAITLADGRTVASEDVLGPLEAGKKLVIIGDTESTDGLAEHVRGADLLVIEATFLDRDAAMARDYGHLTAAQAASLATTSNVNQLVLTHISGRYADEEILAEAVRAFPNSRIAADLDVLTI
;
A
#
# COMPACT_ATOMS: atom_id res chain seq x y z
N TYR A 1 14.83 -10.86 -0.75
CA TYR A 1 14.52 -9.94 0.36
C TYR A 1 13.22 -9.21 0.06
N GLY A 2 12.49 -8.73 1.09
CA GLY A 2 11.28 -7.94 0.92
C GLY A 2 11.26 -6.72 1.84
N PHE A 3 10.48 -5.70 1.49
CA PHE A 3 10.37 -4.44 2.19
C PHE A 3 8.91 -4.07 2.44
N VAL A 4 8.61 -3.62 3.65
CA VAL A 4 7.32 -3.03 4.02
C VAL A 4 7.54 -1.53 4.24
N LEU A 5 6.81 -0.72 3.47
CA LEU A 5 6.81 0.74 3.60
C LEU A 5 5.43 1.18 4.07
N GLU A 6 5.37 1.75 5.26
CA GLU A 6 4.12 2.20 5.88
C GLU A 6 4.20 3.68 6.24
N THR A 7 3.15 4.42 5.90
CA THR A 7 2.96 5.77 6.43
C THR A 7 2.08 5.72 7.68
N PRO A 8 2.35 6.52 8.71
CA PRO A 8 1.48 6.57 9.87
C PRO A 8 0.12 7.18 9.49
N PRO A 9 -0.97 6.79 10.16
CA PRO A 9 -2.26 7.46 9.99
C PRO A 9 -2.15 8.93 10.40
N ARG A 10 -2.94 9.80 9.76
CA ARG A 10 -2.87 11.25 9.95
C ARG A 10 -4.26 11.87 10.04
N ARG A 11 -4.35 13.02 10.71
CA ARG A 11 -5.54 13.88 10.71
C ARG A 11 -5.15 15.21 10.10
N HIS A 12 -5.86 15.62 9.06
CA HIS A 12 -5.65 16.93 8.45
C HIS A 12 -6.40 18.01 9.23
N LEU A 13 -5.80 19.20 9.30
CA LEU A 13 -6.50 20.37 9.82
C LEU A 13 -7.56 20.83 8.84
N ARG A 14 -8.76 21.15 9.33
CA ARG A 14 -9.84 21.75 8.54
C ARG A 14 -9.54 23.22 8.31
N ALA A 15 -8.87 23.51 7.19
CA ALA A 15 -8.36 24.85 6.87
C ALA A 15 -9.44 25.94 6.92
N ASP A 16 -10.61 25.67 6.35
CA ASP A 16 -11.74 26.60 6.34
C ASP A 16 -12.25 26.88 7.76
N TYR A 17 -12.30 25.84 8.60
CA TYR A 17 -12.76 25.97 9.98
C TYR A 17 -11.75 26.74 10.83
N LEU A 18 -10.44 26.50 10.67
CA LEU A 18 -9.39 27.29 11.30
C LEU A 18 -9.48 28.78 10.94
N ALA A 19 -9.75 29.09 9.67
CA ALA A 19 -9.95 30.45 9.22
C ALA A 19 -11.18 31.09 9.88
N SER A 20 -12.30 30.35 9.97
CA SER A 20 -13.52 30.82 10.64
C SER A 20 -13.33 31.11 12.13
N LEU A 21 -12.41 30.40 12.79
CA LEU A 21 -12.05 30.61 14.18
C LEU A 21 -11.02 31.74 14.37
N GLY A 22 -10.43 32.27 13.30
CA GLY A 22 -9.36 33.27 13.37
C GLY A 22 -8.01 32.68 13.77
N VAL A 23 -7.79 31.38 13.59
CA VAL A 23 -6.50 30.74 13.90
C VAL A 23 -5.48 31.12 12.82
N PRO A 24 -4.38 31.82 13.17
CA PRO A 24 -3.41 32.28 12.18
C PRO A 24 -2.67 31.10 11.54
N ASN A 25 -2.18 31.32 10.31
CA ASN A 25 -1.23 30.39 9.69
C ASN A 25 0.11 30.46 10.44
N GLY A 26 0.79 29.33 10.59
CA GLY A 26 2.12 29.28 11.20
C GLY A 26 2.31 28.18 12.24
N PRO A 27 3.41 28.25 13.03
CA PRO A 27 3.81 27.20 13.96
C PRO A 27 2.75 26.81 15.00
N ILE A 28 1.87 27.74 15.38
CA ILE A 28 0.79 27.48 16.36
C ILE A 28 -0.16 26.36 15.90
N ARG A 29 -0.32 26.15 14.58
CA ARG A 29 -1.14 25.05 14.04
C ARG A 29 -0.49 23.68 14.24
N LYS A 30 0.83 23.60 14.39
CA LYS A 30 1.54 22.35 14.70
C LYS A 30 1.10 21.80 16.05
N GLU A 31 0.81 22.66 17.01
CA GLU A 31 0.33 22.25 18.34
C GLU A 31 -1.03 21.55 18.24
N LEU A 32 -1.93 22.06 17.38
CA LEU A 32 -3.22 21.44 17.09
C LEU A 32 -3.06 20.07 16.41
N VAL A 33 -2.11 19.92 15.48
CA VAL A 33 -1.82 18.61 14.86
C VAL A 33 -1.27 17.62 15.88
N GLU A 34 -0.50 18.08 16.86
CA GLU A 34 0.07 17.28 17.95
C GLU A 34 -0.90 17.03 19.11
N GLY A 35 -2.20 17.34 18.94
CA GLY A 35 -3.24 17.07 19.93
C GLY A 35 -3.34 18.11 21.06
N ARG A 36 -2.58 19.22 21.00
CA ARG A 36 -2.64 20.27 22.02
C ARG A 36 -3.66 21.34 21.68
N ALA A 37 -4.34 21.86 22.70
CA ALA A 37 -5.18 23.04 22.56
C ALA A 37 -4.31 24.30 22.48
N ILE A 38 -4.78 25.33 21.77
CA ILE A 38 -4.10 26.62 21.66
C ILE A 38 -5.00 27.74 22.21
N THR A 39 -4.39 28.82 22.69
CA THR A 39 -5.11 30.03 23.09
C THR A 39 -4.85 31.14 22.08
N LEU A 40 -5.93 31.73 21.56
CA LEU A 40 -5.88 32.84 20.61
C LEU A 40 -5.64 34.17 21.33
N ALA A 41 -5.28 35.20 20.55
CA ALA A 41 -5.00 36.54 21.08
C ALA A 41 -6.23 37.20 21.75
N ASP A 42 -7.44 36.76 21.39
CA ASP A 42 -8.70 37.22 21.99
C ASP A 42 -9.10 36.42 23.25
N GLY A 43 -8.24 35.50 23.71
CA GLY A 43 -8.45 34.69 24.91
C GLY A 43 -9.25 33.40 24.68
N ARG A 44 -9.77 33.15 23.46
CA ARG A 44 -10.47 31.89 23.16
C ARG A 44 -9.50 30.72 23.10
N THR A 45 -9.88 29.58 23.66
CA THR A 45 -9.16 28.31 23.50
C THR A 45 -9.76 27.52 22.35
N VAL A 46 -8.92 26.96 21.49
CA VAL A 46 -9.29 26.06 20.40
C VAL A 46 -8.71 24.69 20.69
N ALA A 47 -9.55 23.67 20.84
CA ALA A 47 -9.09 22.30 21.01
C ALA A 47 -8.72 21.68 19.67
N SER A 48 -7.76 20.76 19.70
CA SER A 48 -7.31 20.00 18.53
C SER A 48 -8.47 19.24 17.85
N GLU A 49 -9.33 18.58 18.64
CA GLU A 49 -10.49 17.82 18.14
C GLU A 49 -11.52 18.70 17.41
N ASP A 50 -11.61 19.98 17.75
CA ASP A 50 -12.52 20.90 17.08
C ASP A 50 -12.06 21.20 15.65
N VAL A 51 -10.78 21.06 15.34
CA VAL A 51 -10.19 21.53 14.07
C VAL A 51 -9.56 20.42 13.24
N LEU A 52 -9.33 19.25 13.82
CA LEU A 52 -8.88 18.07 13.08
C LEU A 52 -10.04 17.43 12.32
N GLY A 53 -9.73 16.96 11.12
CA GLY A 53 -10.60 16.15 10.29
C GLY A 53 -10.68 14.70 10.79
N PRO A 54 -11.39 13.83 10.03
CA PRO A 54 -11.39 12.40 10.30
C PRO A 54 -9.97 11.82 10.25
N LEU A 55 -9.77 10.70 10.95
CA LEU A 55 -8.52 9.94 10.86
C LEU A 55 -8.43 9.30 9.48
N GLU A 56 -7.41 9.69 8.73
CA GLU A 56 -7.05 9.05 7.48
C GLU A 56 -6.06 7.93 7.78
N ALA A 57 -6.39 6.73 7.29
CA ALA A 57 -5.52 5.57 7.45
C ALA A 57 -4.18 5.81 6.75
N GLY A 58 -3.12 5.24 7.32
CA GLY A 58 -1.83 5.15 6.68
C GLY A 58 -1.90 4.34 5.39
N LYS A 59 -0.85 4.46 4.58
CA LYS A 59 -0.65 3.68 3.36
C LYS A 59 0.40 2.61 3.57
N LYS A 60 0.16 1.42 3.05
CA LYS A 60 1.04 0.25 3.15
C LYS A 60 1.41 -0.27 1.76
N LEU A 61 2.67 -0.13 1.41
CA LEU A 61 3.30 -0.73 0.24
C LEU A 61 4.17 -1.89 0.67
N VAL A 62 4.01 -3.05 0.05
CA VAL A 62 4.89 -4.19 0.26
C VAL A 62 5.54 -4.57 -1.06
N ILE A 63 6.86 -4.68 -1.06
CA ILE A 63 7.66 -5.08 -2.22
C ILE A 63 8.42 -6.35 -1.84
N ILE A 64 8.11 -7.44 -2.52
CA ILE A 64 8.77 -8.72 -2.37
C ILE A 64 9.62 -8.94 -3.63
N GLY A 65 10.94 -9.04 -3.47
CA GLY A 65 11.82 -9.47 -4.56
C GLY A 65 11.75 -10.99 -4.75
N ASP A 66 12.70 -11.54 -5.49
CA ASP A 66 12.69 -12.96 -5.85
C ASP A 66 12.60 -13.88 -4.63
N THR A 67 11.74 -14.90 -4.72
CA THR A 67 11.47 -15.86 -3.66
C THR A 67 10.89 -17.17 -4.19
N GLU A 68 11.24 -18.28 -3.54
CA GLU A 68 10.79 -19.62 -3.92
C GLU A 68 9.44 -20.03 -3.30
N SER A 69 8.97 -19.28 -2.28
CA SER A 69 7.77 -19.62 -1.53
C SER A 69 7.08 -18.38 -0.98
N THR A 70 5.76 -18.49 -0.78
CA THR A 70 4.93 -17.49 -0.10
C THR A 70 4.84 -17.73 1.41
N ASP A 71 5.48 -18.77 1.93
CA ASP A 71 5.43 -19.14 3.34
C ASP A 71 5.97 -18.01 4.22
N GLY A 72 5.23 -17.68 5.28
CA GLY A 72 5.55 -16.57 6.19
C GLY A 72 5.29 -15.17 5.61
N LEU A 73 5.04 -15.01 4.31
CA LEU A 73 4.80 -13.67 3.74
C LEU A 73 3.44 -13.08 4.14
N ALA A 74 2.46 -13.94 4.43
CA ALA A 74 1.08 -13.54 4.70
C ALA A 74 0.94 -12.56 5.88
N GLU A 75 1.81 -12.64 6.90
CA GLU A 75 1.78 -11.69 8.02
C GLU A 75 2.29 -10.30 7.62
N HIS A 76 3.26 -10.24 6.72
CA HIS A 76 3.87 -8.99 6.27
C HIS A 76 3.01 -8.29 5.21
N VAL A 77 2.41 -9.04 4.28
CA VAL A 77 1.60 -8.48 3.19
C VAL A 77 0.16 -8.15 3.61
N ARG A 78 -0.26 -8.56 4.82
CA ARG A 78 -1.64 -8.40 5.27
C ARG A 78 -2.10 -6.95 5.19
N GLY A 79 -3.23 -6.72 4.52
CA GLY A 79 -3.85 -5.41 4.39
C GLY A 79 -3.03 -4.38 3.61
N ALA A 80 -2.06 -4.81 2.79
CA ALA A 80 -1.31 -3.87 1.95
C ALA A 80 -2.24 -3.15 0.96
N ASP A 81 -2.07 -1.84 0.81
CA ASP A 81 -2.72 -1.08 -0.26
C ASP A 81 -2.21 -1.55 -1.63
N LEU A 82 -0.91 -1.91 -1.70
CA LEU A 82 -0.25 -2.42 -2.89
C LEU A 82 0.80 -3.47 -2.52
N LEU A 83 0.72 -4.63 -3.17
CA LEU A 83 1.74 -5.68 -3.14
C LEU A 83 2.41 -5.75 -4.51
N VAL A 84 3.73 -5.52 -4.55
CA VAL A 84 4.59 -5.81 -5.70
C VAL A 84 5.34 -7.10 -5.41
N ILE A 85 5.18 -8.11 -6.24
CA ILE A 85 5.81 -9.43 -6.05
C ILE A 85 6.13 -10.09 -7.39
N GLU A 86 7.16 -10.92 -7.41
CA GLU A 86 7.51 -11.68 -8.60
C GLU A 86 6.42 -12.67 -9.04
N ALA A 87 6.36 -12.93 -10.34
CA ALA A 87 5.53 -13.95 -10.97
C ALA A 87 6.25 -14.53 -12.19
N THR A 88 7.44 -15.07 -11.96
CA THR A 88 8.35 -15.50 -13.02
C THR A 88 7.73 -16.55 -13.93
N PHE A 89 6.89 -17.43 -13.37
CA PHE A 89 6.30 -18.57 -14.07
C PHE A 89 4.76 -18.59 -14.05
N LEU A 90 4.19 -19.41 -14.93
CA LEU A 90 2.79 -19.84 -14.83
C LEU A 90 2.69 -21.12 -13.99
N ASP A 91 1.50 -21.39 -13.45
CA ASP A 91 1.23 -22.56 -12.61
C ASP A 91 1.50 -23.90 -13.33
N ARG A 92 1.27 -23.93 -14.65
CA ARG A 92 1.62 -25.10 -15.49
C ARG A 92 3.11 -25.47 -15.42
N ASP A 93 3.96 -24.52 -15.07
CA ASP A 93 5.42 -24.66 -14.92
C ASP A 93 5.87 -24.53 -13.46
N ALA A 94 4.99 -24.76 -12.48
CA ALA A 94 5.31 -24.61 -11.05
C ALA A 94 6.51 -25.44 -10.55
N ALA A 95 6.79 -26.59 -11.18
CA ALA A 95 7.98 -27.36 -10.87
C ALA A 95 9.26 -26.60 -11.25
N MET A 96 9.26 -25.98 -12.42
CA MET A 96 10.36 -25.13 -12.88
C MET A 96 10.53 -23.90 -11.99
N ALA A 97 9.42 -23.28 -11.59
CA ALA A 97 9.44 -22.15 -10.65
C ALA A 97 10.21 -22.51 -9.38
N ARG A 98 9.88 -23.66 -8.75
CA ARG A 98 10.59 -24.14 -7.55
C ARG A 98 12.07 -24.45 -7.82
N ASP A 99 12.37 -25.13 -8.92
CA ASP A 99 13.77 -25.51 -9.23
C ASP A 99 14.67 -24.28 -9.44
N TYR A 100 14.11 -23.18 -9.93
CA TYR A 100 14.83 -21.90 -10.10
C TYR A 100 14.66 -20.92 -8.94
N GLY A 101 13.92 -21.29 -7.89
CA GLY A 101 13.73 -20.46 -6.70
C GLY A 101 12.80 -19.26 -6.90
N HIS A 102 11.73 -19.44 -7.69
CA HIS A 102 10.78 -18.41 -8.10
C HIS A 102 9.32 -18.81 -7.86
N LEU A 103 8.42 -17.83 -7.97
CA LEU A 103 6.97 -18.01 -7.85
C LEU A 103 6.26 -18.12 -9.20
N THR A 104 5.04 -18.67 -9.12
CA THR A 104 4.05 -18.57 -10.19
C THR A 104 3.09 -17.40 -9.98
N ALA A 105 2.47 -16.94 -11.07
CA ALA A 105 1.40 -15.93 -11.02
C ALA A 105 0.24 -16.38 -10.12
N ALA A 106 -0.11 -17.67 -10.15
CA ALA A 106 -1.13 -18.26 -9.28
C ALA A 106 -0.75 -18.17 -7.78
N GLN A 107 0.53 -18.43 -7.42
CA GLN A 107 1.01 -18.33 -6.04
C GLN A 107 0.95 -16.88 -5.53
N ALA A 108 1.44 -15.92 -6.33
CA ALA A 108 1.37 -14.50 -6.00
C ALA A 108 -0.08 -14.02 -5.79
N ALA A 109 -0.99 -14.40 -6.69
CA ALA A 109 -2.41 -14.05 -6.59
C ALA A 109 -3.12 -14.70 -5.39
N SER A 110 -2.78 -15.94 -5.07
CA SER A 110 -3.29 -16.62 -3.88
C SER A 110 -2.85 -15.94 -2.59
N LEU A 111 -1.58 -15.52 -2.51
CA LEU A 111 -1.06 -14.74 -1.38
C LEU A 111 -1.81 -13.41 -1.21
N ALA A 112 -2.01 -12.66 -2.30
CA ALA A 112 -2.74 -11.39 -2.26
C ALA A 112 -4.19 -11.59 -1.76
N THR A 113 -4.87 -12.62 -2.27
CA THR A 113 -6.25 -12.95 -1.90
C THR A 113 -6.37 -13.30 -0.41
N THR A 114 -5.54 -14.23 0.07
CA THR A 114 -5.58 -14.72 1.45
C THR A 114 -5.09 -13.68 2.47
N SER A 115 -4.34 -12.68 2.03
CA SER A 115 -3.79 -11.61 2.87
C SER A 115 -4.62 -10.32 2.85
N ASN A 116 -5.76 -10.29 2.12
CA ASN A 116 -6.61 -9.12 1.99
C ASN A 116 -5.82 -7.88 1.51
N VAL A 117 -4.98 -8.09 0.50
CA VAL A 117 -4.30 -7.01 -0.21
C VAL A 117 -5.33 -6.25 -1.06
N ASN A 118 -5.18 -4.95 -1.21
CA ASN A 118 -6.06 -4.15 -2.06
C ASN A 118 -5.70 -4.28 -3.55
N GLN A 119 -4.42 -4.13 -3.93
CA GLN A 119 -3.95 -4.29 -5.32
C GLN A 119 -2.69 -5.15 -5.41
N LEU A 120 -2.62 -6.02 -6.42
CA LEU A 120 -1.47 -6.87 -6.73
C LEU A 120 -0.80 -6.39 -8.01
N VAL A 121 0.51 -6.22 -7.97
CA VAL A 121 1.34 -5.90 -9.13
C VAL A 121 2.40 -6.99 -9.29
N LEU A 122 2.34 -7.65 -10.43
CA LEU A 122 3.26 -8.71 -10.81
C LEU A 122 4.47 -8.11 -11.53
N THR A 123 5.66 -8.57 -11.16
CA THR A 123 6.93 -8.19 -11.80
C THR A 123 7.80 -9.43 -12.03
N HIS A 124 9.01 -9.21 -12.57
CA HIS A 124 10.00 -10.26 -12.80
C HIS A 124 9.45 -11.41 -13.66
N ILE A 125 8.78 -11.07 -14.76
CA ILE A 125 8.12 -12.04 -15.64
C ILE A 125 9.14 -12.66 -16.60
N SER A 126 9.11 -13.98 -16.76
CA SER A 126 9.93 -14.65 -17.76
C SER A 126 9.43 -14.33 -19.18
N GLY A 127 10.34 -13.87 -20.05
CA GLY A 127 10.03 -13.53 -21.45
C GLY A 127 9.57 -14.71 -22.35
N ARG A 128 9.34 -15.89 -21.77
CA ARG A 128 8.73 -17.05 -22.44
C ARG A 128 7.21 -16.96 -22.52
N TYR A 129 6.58 -16.14 -21.69
CA TYR A 129 5.12 -15.99 -21.64
C TYR A 129 4.72 -14.64 -22.20
N ALA A 130 3.54 -14.58 -22.81
CA ALA A 130 2.89 -13.31 -23.03
C ALA A 130 2.35 -12.76 -21.70
N ASP A 131 2.45 -11.45 -21.49
CA ASP A 131 1.95 -10.78 -20.29
C ASP A 131 0.46 -11.08 -20.08
N GLU A 132 -0.32 -11.18 -21.16
CA GLU A 132 -1.75 -11.51 -21.07
C GLU A 132 -2.00 -12.90 -20.47
N GLU A 133 -1.11 -13.88 -20.68
CA GLU A 133 -1.24 -15.21 -20.06
C GLU A 133 -1.00 -15.14 -18.56
N ILE A 134 0.04 -14.42 -18.13
CA ILE A 134 0.39 -14.20 -16.73
C ILE A 134 -0.73 -13.47 -16.00
N LEU A 135 -1.23 -12.39 -16.60
CA LEU A 135 -2.33 -11.61 -16.04
C LEU A 135 -3.61 -12.45 -15.96
N ALA A 136 -3.94 -13.18 -17.04
CA ALA A 136 -5.11 -14.05 -17.06
C ALA A 136 -5.07 -15.15 -15.99
N GLU A 137 -3.88 -15.58 -15.57
CA GLU A 137 -3.73 -16.49 -14.43
C GLU A 137 -3.97 -15.81 -13.09
N ALA A 138 -3.33 -14.69 -12.84
CA ALA A 138 -3.48 -13.98 -11.57
C ALA A 138 -4.92 -13.52 -11.33
N VAL A 139 -5.60 -12.97 -12.35
CA VAL A 139 -6.97 -12.44 -12.20
C VAL A 139 -8.01 -13.53 -11.88
N ARG A 140 -7.72 -14.81 -12.14
CA ARG A 140 -8.62 -15.92 -11.73
C ARG A 140 -8.74 -16.02 -10.22
N ALA A 141 -7.66 -15.74 -9.49
CA ALA A 141 -7.64 -15.75 -8.02
C ALA A 141 -7.84 -14.35 -7.43
N PHE A 142 -7.22 -13.34 -8.04
CA PHE A 142 -7.21 -11.97 -7.53
C PHE A 142 -7.51 -10.94 -8.63
N PRO A 143 -8.78 -10.50 -8.79
CA PRO A 143 -9.18 -9.65 -9.91
C PRO A 143 -8.46 -8.29 -10.00
N ASN A 144 -8.06 -7.69 -8.87
CA ASN A 144 -7.33 -6.41 -8.86
C ASN A 144 -5.81 -6.61 -9.07
N SER A 145 -5.46 -7.39 -10.10
CA SER A 145 -4.08 -7.67 -10.51
C SER A 145 -3.67 -6.80 -11.70
N ARG A 146 -2.39 -6.46 -11.76
CA ARG A 146 -1.75 -5.75 -12.86
C ARG A 146 -0.35 -6.31 -13.10
N ILE A 147 0.14 -6.22 -14.34
CA ILE A 147 1.55 -6.44 -14.66
C ILE A 147 2.27 -5.08 -14.68
N ALA A 148 3.40 -4.99 -14.00
CA ALA A 148 4.28 -3.82 -14.07
C ALA A 148 4.91 -3.74 -15.46
N ALA A 149 4.98 -2.54 -16.01
CA ALA A 149 5.72 -2.25 -17.23
C ALA A 149 6.98 -1.44 -16.92
N ASP A 150 7.93 -1.45 -17.84
CA ASP A 150 9.09 -0.57 -17.77
C ASP A 150 8.62 0.90 -17.66
N LEU A 151 9.18 1.62 -16.67
CA LEU A 151 8.87 3.02 -16.36
C LEU A 151 7.43 3.28 -15.90
N ASP A 152 6.71 2.23 -15.47
CA ASP A 152 5.36 2.37 -14.95
C ASP A 152 5.31 3.20 -13.65
N VAL A 153 4.21 3.91 -13.46
CA VAL A 153 3.96 4.77 -12.29
C VAL A 153 2.70 4.29 -11.58
N LEU A 154 2.87 3.91 -10.32
CA LEU A 154 1.80 3.43 -9.44
C LEU A 154 1.58 4.43 -8.31
N THR A 155 0.32 4.71 -8.00
CA THR A 155 -0.08 5.60 -6.90
C THR A 155 -0.91 4.83 -5.90
N ILE A 156 -0.62 5.00 -4.62
CA ILE A 156 -1.30 4.34 -3.50
C ILE A 156 -1.89 5.36 -2.53
#